data_AF-A0A8J6YA15-F1
#
_entry.id   AF-A0A8J6YA15-F1
#
_cell.length_a   1.000
_cell.length_b   1.000
_cell.length_c   1.000
_cell.angle_alpha   90.00
_cell.angle_beta   90.00
_cell.angle_gamma   90.00
#
_symmetry.space_group_name_H-M   'P 1'
#
loop_
_entity.id
_entity.type
_entity.pdbx_description
1 polymer ?
#
loop_
_entity_poly.entity_id
_entity_poly.type
_entity_poly.pdbx_seq_one_letter_code
_entity_poly.pdbx_strand_id
1 'polypeptide(L)'
;LSWPGRLSTHRVAGREVLVDCANNLEAARSLTRHLGGLDCKYNLIFSCLDDKPLDEMAAVLRPCVAEVAICPLADERAMPVDRLLAAFPGARVAETPLGCLEQLGDPVLAAGSIRLVGQLLADEDEL
;
A
#
# COMPACT_ATOMS: atom_id res chain seq x y z
N LEU A 1 19.31 -10.22 4.62
CA LEU A 1 18.12 -10.92 5.17
C LEU A 1 16.96 -10.58 4.26
N SER A 2 16.24 -11.55 3.71
CA SER A 2 15.02 -11.30 2.91
C SER A 2 13.83 -11.82 3.71
N TRP A 3 12.87 -10.95 4.01
CA TRP A 3 11.64 -11.30 4.71
C TRP A 3 10.46 -10.94 3.82
N PRO A 4 9.74 -11.92 3.24
CA PRO A 4 8.59 -11.66 2.38
C PRO A 4 7.54 -10.79 3.09
N GLY A 5 7.16 -9.68 2.47
CA GLY A 5 6.19 -8.72 3.04
C GLY A 5 6.80 -7.72 4.04
N ARG A 6 8.12 -7.52 4.06
CA ARG A 6 8.81 -6.49 4.86
C ARG A 6 9.88 -5.80 4.02
N LEU A 7 9.51 -4.67 3.42
CA LEU A 7 10.33 -3.94 2.46
C LEU A 7 10.96 -4.87 1.40
N SER A 8 10.17 -5.83 0.90
CA SER A 8 10.61 -6.79 -0.12
C SER A 8 10.11 -6.35 -1.50
N THR A 9 10.95 -6.50 -2.52
CA THR A 9 10.58 -6.19 -3.91
C THR A 9 10.12 -7.45 -4.62
N HIS A 10 8.99 -7.36 -5.32
CA HIS A 10 8.37 -8.45 -6.06
C HIS A 10 8.00 -7.98 -7.47
N ARG A 11 7.96 -8.92 -8.41
CA ARG A 11 7.55 -8.63 -9.79
C ARG A 11 6.09 -9.03 -9.97
N VAL A 12 5.21 -8.05 -10.11
CA VAL A 12 3.76 -8.25 -10.24
C VAL A 12 3.31 -7.64 -11.56
N ALA A 13 2.70 -8.45 -12.43
CA ALA A 13 2.27 -8.03 -13.76
C ALA A 13 3.37 -7.29 -14.55
N GLY A 14 4.60 -7.83 -14.52
CA GLY A 14 5.75 -7.26 -15.21
C GLY A 14 6.39 -6.01 -14.57
N ARG A 15 5.94 -5.57 -13.40
CA ARG A 15 6.45 -4.36 -12.71
C ARG A 15 7.07 -4.69 -11.36
N GLU A 16 8.11 -3.94 -10.99
CA GLU A 16 8.69 -4.04 -9.64
C GLU A 16 7.81 -3.30 -8.64
N VAL A 17 7.33 -4.02 -7.63
CA VAL A 17 6.50 -3.49 -6.55
C VAL A 17 7.22 -3.75 -5.22
N LEU A 18 7.48 -2.68 -4.48
CA LEU A 18 7.91 -2.78 -3.08
C LEU A 18 6.68 -3.12 -2.23
N VAL A 19 6.78 -4.10 -1.34
CA VAL A 19 5.67 -4.45 -0.43
C VAL A 19 6.11 -4.37 1.02
N ASP A 20 5.21 -3.88 1.87
CA ASP A 20 5.38 -3.93 3.33
C ASP A 20 4.02 -4.15 4.01
N CYS A 21 3.93 -5.18 4.85
CA CYS A 21 2.69 -5.49 5.55
C CYS A 21 2.39 -4.57 6.76
N ALA A 22 3.04 -3.40 6.86
CA ALA A 22 2.74 -2.39 7.87
C ALA A 22 1.24 -2.09 7.91
N ASN A 23 0.60 -2.44 9.02
CA ASN A 23 -0.86 -2.33 9.21
C ASN A 23 -1.24 -1.71 10.56
N ASN A 24 -0.32 -0.98 11.19
CA ASN A 24 -0.56 -0.20 12.40
C ASN A 24 0.26 1.09 12.35
N LEU A 25 0.02 2.01 13.29
CA LEU A 25 0.67 3.32 13.30
C LEU A 25 2.21 3.23 13.44
N GLU A 26 2.72 2.36 14.31
CA GLU A 26 4.16 2.23 14.53
C GLU A 26 4.89 1.65 13.31
N ALA A 27 4.27 0.68 12.64
CA ALA A 27 4.78 0.11 11.40
C ALA A 27 4.73 1.15 10.27
N ALA A 28 3.64 1.94 10.17
CA ALA A 28 3.56 3.03 9.21
C ALA A 28 4.65 4.09 9.47
N ARG A 29 4.93 4.44 10.72
CA ARG A 29 6.05 5.32 11.11
C ARG A 29 7.41 4.73 10.76
N SER A 30 7.57 3.42 10.85
CA SER A 30 8.79 2.75 10.44
C SER A 30 8.98 2.78 8.93
N LEU A 31 7.90 2.54 8.19
CA LEU A 31 7.88 2.64 6.73
C LEU A 31 8.20 4.07 6.27
N THR A 32 7.60 5.10 6.88
CA THR A 32 7.87 6.50 6.50
C THR A 32 9.31 6.91 6.80
N ARG A 33 9.91 6.43 7.89
CA ARG A 33 11.35 6.63 8.17
C ARG A 33 12.23 6.00 7.10
N HIS A 34 11.87 4.81 6.61
CA HIS A 34 12.59 4.18 5.50
C HIS A 34 12.45 5.00 4.21
N LEU A 35 11.22 5.35 3.84
CA LEU A 35 10.93 6.15 2.63
C LEU A 35 11.60 7.53 2.66
N GLY A 36 11.65 8.19 3.82
CA GLY A 36 12.32 9.48 3.98
C GLY A 36 13.83 9.46 3.77
N GLY A 37 14.45 8.28 3.73
CA GLY A 37 15.87 8.10 3.39
C GLY A 37 16.14 7.83 1.91
N LEU A 38 15.11 7.82 1.06
CA LEU A 38 15.23 7.54 -0.37
C LEU A 38 15.21 8.83 -1.20
N ASP A 39 15.87 8.81 -2.36
CA ASP A 39 15.94 9.95 -3.28
C ASP A 39 14.66 10.14 -4.11
N CYS A 40 13.70 9.22 -4.02
CA CYS A 40 12.44 9.26 -4.75
C CYS A 40 11.25 8.98 -3.83
N LYS A 41 10.07 9.46 -4.25
CA LYS A 41 8.79 9.12 -3.61
C LYS A 41 8.14 7.96 -4.35
N TYR A 42 7.64 6.99 -3.60
CA TYR A 42 6.84 5.91 -4.12
C TYR A 42 5.38 6.34 -4.30
N ASN A 43 4.73 5.80 -5.31
CA ASN A 43 3.28 5.78 -5.42
C ASN A 43 2.72 4.66 -4.54
N LEU A 44 1.68 4.94 -3.78
CA LEU A 44 1.18 4.05 -2.73
C LEU A 44 -0.10 3.35 -3.15
N ILE A 45 -0.11 2.03 -3.11
CA ILE A 45 -1.34 1.22 -3.03
C ILE A 45 -1.65 1.00 -1.55
N PHE A 46 -2.80 1.45 -1.09
CA PHE A 46 -3.19 1.35 0.32
C PHE A 46 -4.58 0.76 0.52
N SER A 47 -4.67 -0.11 1.51
CA SER A 47 -5.94 -0.52 2.10
C SER A 47 -5.68 -1.08 3.50
N CYS A 48 -6.67 -1.06 4.39
CA CYS A 48 -6.54 -1.58 5.75
C CYS A 48 -7.86 -2.19 6.25
N LEU A 49 -7.80 -2.83 7.41
CA LEU A 49 -8.99 -3.25 8.13
C LEU A 49 -9.57 -2.09 8.95
N ASP A 50 -10.83 -2.19 9.35
CA ASP A 50 -11.61 -1.17 10.07
C ASP A 50 -11.15 -0.94 11.51
N ASP A 51 -10.42 -1.90 12.10
CA ASP A 51 -9.80 -1.81 13.42
C ASP A 51 -8.52 -0.96 13.45
N LYS A 52 -8.06 -0.46 12.29
CA LYS A 52 -6.78 0.26 12.16
C LYS A 52 -6.93 1.77 12.40
N PRO A 53 -5.90 2.42 12.99
CA PRO A 53 -5.85 3.86 13.15
C PRO A 53 -5.57 4.55 11.80
N LEU A 54 -6.55 4.50 10.89
CA LEU A 54 -6.43 4.93 9.49
C LEU A 54 -6.01 6.39 9.38
N ASP A 55 -6.66 7.27 10.13
CA ASP A 55 -6.44 8.70 10.02
C ASP A 55 -5.00 9.07 10.47
N GLU A 56 -4.50 8.44 11.54
CA GLU A 56 -3.12 8.61 11.99
C GLU A 56 -2.10 7.98 11.05
N MET A 57 -2.40 6.81 10.48
CA MET A 57 -1.54 6.16 9.48
C MET A 57 -1.44 7.01 8.21
N ALA A 58 -2.57 7.51 7.70
CA ALA A 58 -2.61 8.38 6.53
C ALA A 58 -1.86 9.69 6.78
N ALA A 59 -2.00 10.28 7.98
CA ALA A 59 -1.30 11.51 8.34
C ALA A 59 0.24 11.38 8.26
N VAL A 60 0.80 10.23 8.63
CA VAL A 60 2.25 9.99 8.53
C VAL A 60 2.69 9.55 7.13
N LEU A 61 1.86 8.82 6.39
CA LEU A 61 2.20 8.28 5.06
C LEU A 61 2.12 9.35 3.96
N ARG A 62 1.06 10.17 3.95
CA ARG A 62 0.78 11.14 2.87
C ARG A 62 1.97 12.05 2.51
N PRO A 63 2.75 12.61 3.46
CA PRO A 63 3.88 13.47 3.12
C PRO A 63 5.02 12.74 2.39
N CYS A 64 5.12 11.41 2.56
CA CYS A 64 6.24 10.59 2.07
C CYS A 64 5.98 9.91 0.73
N VAL A 65 4.76 9.96 0.21
CA VAL A 65 4.36 9.29 -1.03
C VAL A 65 3.97 10.32 -2.11
N ALA A 66 3.97 9.90 -3.37
CA ALA A 66 3.66 10.77 -4.52
C ALA A 66 2.16 10.74 -4.84
N GLU A 67 1.68 9.67 -5.49
CA GLU A 67 0.27 9.40 -5.71
C GLU A 67 -0.23 8.25 -4.82
N VAL A 68 -1.55 8.16 -4.63
CA VAL A 68 -2.18 7.09 -3.85
C VAL A 68 -3.29 6.45 -4.67
N ALA A 69 -3.34 5.12 -4.69
CA ALA A 69 -4.48 4.35 -5.15
C ALA A 69 -5.00 3.46 -4.00
N ILE A 70 -6.31 3.32 -3.91
CA ILE A 70 -6.99 2.54 -2.88
C ILE A 70 -7.94 1.53 -3.52
N CYS A 71 -8.11 0.39 -2.85
CA CYS A 71 -9.07 -0.63 -3.24
C CYS A 71 -9.72 -1.25 -1.99
N PRO A 72 -10.95 -1.79 -2.10
CA PRO A 72 -11.55 -2.56 -1.02
C PRO A 72 -10.75 -3.85 -0.75
N LEU A 73 -10.91 -4.42 0.45
CA LEU A 73 -10.45 -5.77 0.76
C LEU A 73 -11.63 -6.73 0.78
N ALA A 74 -11.41 -7.97 0.33
CA ALA A 74 -12.36 -9.06 0.53
C ALA A 74 -12.28 -9.59 1.99
N ASP A 75 -12.74 -8.79 2.95
CA ASP A 75 -12.89 -9.12 4.38
C ASP A 75 -14.08 -8.34 4.94
N GLU A 76 -14.86 -8.93 5.83
CA GLU A 76 -15.99 -8.24 6.49
C GLU A 76 -15.55 -7.02 7.31
N ARG A 77 -14.29 -7.03 7.77
CA ARG A 77 -13.64 -5.93 8.51
C ARG A 77 -12.87 -5.01 7.58
N ALA A 78 -13.13 -5.02 6.27
CA ALA A 78 -12.47 -4.10 5.36
C ALA A 78 -12.85 -2.65 5.69
N MET A 79 -11.87 -1.76 5.72
CA MET A 79 -12.16 -0.33 5.83
C MET A 79 -13.00 0.12 4.63
N PRO A 80 -14.13 0.81 4.84
CA PRO A 80 -14.95 1.33 3.76
C PRO A 80 -14.16 2.26 2.82
N VAL A 81 -14.42 2.16 1.51
CA VAL A 81 -13.67 2.92 0.49
C VAL A 81 -13.84 4.43 0.65
N ASP A 82 -15.01 4.90 1.07
CA ASP A 82 -15.28 6.30 1.38
C ASP A 82 -14.44 6.81 2.57
N ARG A 83 -14.20 5.97 3.58
CA ARG A 83 -13.29 6.27 4.69
C ARG A 83 -11.84 6.32 4.21
N LEU A 84 -11.41 5.39 3.36
CA LEU A 84 -10.08 5.42 2.75
C LEU A 84 -9.87 6.69 1.90
N LEU A 85 -10.87 7.09 1.10
CA LEU A 85 -10.85 8.34 0.32
C LEU A 85 -10.76 9.58 1.21
N ALA A 86 -11.50 9.61 2.32
CA ALA A 86 -11.44 10.72 3.27
C ALA A 86 -10.03 10.85 3.89
N ALA A 87 -9.38 9.73 4.20
CA ALA A 87 -8.03 9.70 4.77
C ALA A 87 -6.95 10.04 3.72
N PHE A 88 -7.14 9.64 2.46
CA PHE A 88 -6.28 9.94 1.32
C PHE A 88 -7.01 10.76 0.23
N PRO A 89 -7.25 12.07 0.45
CA PRO A 89 -7.93 12.91 -0.52
C PRO A 89 -7.20 12.93 -1.87
N GLY A 90 -7.96 12.72 -2.95
CA GLY A 90 -7.41 12.65 -4.31
C GLY A 90 -6.83 11.29 -4.70
N ALA A 91 -6.92 10.28 -3.82
CA ALA A 91 -6.55 8.92 -4.19
C ALA A 91 -7.41 8.39 -5.35
N ARG A 92 -6.78 7.63 -6.24
CA ARG A 92 -7.48 6.88 -7.29
C ARG A 92 -8.14 5.66 -6.67
N VAL A 93 -9.28 5.24 -7.21
CA VAL A 93 -10.01 4.06 -6.71
C VAL A 93 -10.00 2.99 -7.78
N ALA A 94 -9.66 1.77 -7.39
CA ALA A 94 -9.82 0.58 -8.20
C ALA A 94 -10.57 -0.50 -7.41
N GLU A 95 -11.11 -1.48 -8.13
CA GLU A 95 -11.80 -2.62 -7.51
C GLU A 95 -10.83 -3.64 -6.92
N THR A 96 -9.59 -3.69 -7.43
CA THR A 96 -8.58 -4.68 -7.05
C THR A 96 -7.21 -4.04 -6.85
N PRO A 97 -6.29 -4.71 -6.12
CA PRO A 97 -4.91 -4.24 -6.00
C PRO A 97 -4.18 -4.14 -7.34
N LEU A 98 -4.45 -5.05 -8.27
CA LEU A 98 -3.88 -4.99 -9.62
C LEU A 98 -4.41 -3.77 -10.38
N GLY A 99 -5.71 -3.46 -10.27
CA GLY A 99 -6.28 -2.24 -10.83
C GLY A 99 -5.67 -0.97 -10.22
N CYS A 100 -5.31 -0.98 -8.94
CA CYS A 100 -4.54 0.12 -8.33
C CYS A 100 -3.15 0.25 -8.97
N LEU A 101 -2.46 -0.88 -9.20
CA LEU A 101 -1.15 -0.88 -9.85
C LEU A 101 -1.24 -0.29 -11.26
N GLU A 102 -2.21 -0.71 -12.07
CA GLU A 102 -2.44 -0.21 -13.43
C GLU A 102 -2.66 1.31 -13.51
N GLN A 103 -3.19 1.91 -12.44
CA GLN A 103 -3.48 3.34 -12.36
C GLN A 103 -2.31 4.20 -11.87
N LEU A 104 -1.24 3.60 -11.36
CA LEU A 104 -0.08 4.30 -10.80
C LEU A 104 1.16 4.15 -11.67
N GLY A 105 1.98 5.21 -11.75
CA GLY A 105 3.33 5.14 -12.31
C GLY A 105 4.34 4.48 -11.37
N ASP A 106 5.58 4.27 -11.83
CA ASP A 106 6.67 3.77 -10.98
C ASP A 106 7.37 4.91 -10.22
N PRO A 107 8.01 4.63 -9.06
CA PRO A 107 8.04 3.33 -8.36
C PRO A 107 6.79 3.12 -7.48
N VAL A 108 6.36 1.87 -7.30
CA VAL A 108 5.14 1.52 -6.55
C VAL A 108 5.44 0.78 -5.24
N LEU A 109 4.74 1.17 -4.18
CA LEU A 109 4.74 0.56 -2.86
C LEU A 109 3.32 0.11 -2.50
N ALA A 110 3.16 -1.12 -2.02
CA ALA A 110 1.92 -1.59 -1.42
C ALA A 110 2.05 -1.76 0.10
N ALA A 111 1.14 -1.15 0.87
CA ALA A 111 1.15 -1.23 2.33
C ALA A 111 -0.24 -1.04 2.95
N GLY A 112 -0.35 -1.19 4.27
CA GLY A 112 -1.59 -0.99 5.04
C GLY A 112 -2.29 -2.28 5.45
N SER A 113 -2.05 -3.38 4.74
CA SER A 113 -2.71 -4.66 5.01
C SER A 113 -1.90 -5.85 4.53
N ILE A 114 -1.78 -6.87 5.38
CA ILE A 114 -1.24 -8.18 4.99
C ILE A 114 -2.09 -8.80 3.87
N ARG A 115 -3.41 -8.57 3.86
CA ARG A 115 -4.31 -9.09 2.82
C ARG A 115 -4.07 -8.43 1.46
N LEU A 116 -3.84 -7.12 1.46
CA LEU A 116 -3.50 -6.37 0.23
C LEU A 116 -2.21 -6.93 -0.38
N VAL A 117 -1.16 -7.04 0.44
CA VAL A 117 0.12 -7.59 0.00
C VAL A 117 -0.07 -9.04 -0.48
N GLY A 118 -0.78 -9.87 0.27
CA GLY A 118 -1.05 -11.25 -0.11
C GLY A 118 -1.80 -11.40 -1.44
N GLN A 119 -2.72 -10.49 -1.77
CA GLN A 119 -3.39 -10.47 -3.06
C GLN A 119 -2.44 -10.11 -4.20
N LEU A 120 -1.61 -9.07 -4.05
CA LEU A 120 -0.61 -8.71 -5.06
C LEU A 120 0.41 -9.83 -5.30
N LEU A 121 0.85 -10.50 -4.24
CA LEU A 121 1.81 -11.59 -4.35
C LEU A 121 1.20 -12.89 -4.89
N ALA A 122 -0.13 -13.03 -4.90
CA ALA A 122 -0.78 -14.13 -5.60
C ALA A 122 -0.71 -13.97 -7.13
N ASP A 123 -0.53 -12.73 -7.60
CA ASP A 123 -0.30 -12.36 -9.00
C ASP A 123 1.20 -12.14 -9.30
N GLU A 124 2.10 -12.66 -8.45
CA GLU A 124 3.54 -12.58 -8.68
C GLU A 124 3.94 -13.40 -9.91
N ASP A 125 4.72 -12.79 -10.80
CA ASP A 125 5.20 -13.45 -12.01
C ASP A 125 6.12 -14.63 -11.60
N GLU A 126 5.85 -15.84 -12.09
CA GLU A 126 6.81 -16.94 -12.00
C GLU A 126 8.06 -16.59 -12.83
N LEU A 127 9.24 -16.66 -12.21
CA LEU A 127 10.54 -16.41 -12.84
C LEU A 127 10.92 -17.44 -13.91
#